data_AF-A0A942HTJ1-F1
#
_entry.id   AF-A0A942HTJ1-F1
#
_cell.length_a   1.000
_cell.length_b   1.000
_cell.length_c   1.000
_cell.angle_alpha   90.00
_cell.angle_beta   90.00
_cell.angle_gamma   90.00
#
_symmetry.space_group_name_H-M   'P 1'
#
loop_
_entity.id
_entity.type
_entity.pdbx_description
1 polymer ?
#
loop_
_entity_poly.entity_id
_entity_poly.type
_entity_poly.pdbx_seq_one_letter_code
_entity_poly.pdbx_strand_id
1 'polypeptide(L)'
;MIVFAVVTLVKAAKEKGIPVAEAAMNNAPIFLNFSTVALVCAIVLLVAEALDFMKQKATASKLVKARWATSLIAVAATMVFSLGIVPPMRDLLPQIQAQPEAREKFDGMHKTSERVFGIVILFALISLLLPAFDKPKSSAV
;
A
#
# COMPACT_ATOMS: atom_id res chain seq x y z
N MET A 1 5.95 -4.30 7.37
CA MET A 1 7.24 -5.04 7.32
C MET A 1 7.57 -5.63 5.96
N ILE A 2 6.61 -6.24 5.22
CA ILE A 2 6.95 -6.95 3.96
C ILE A 2 7.39 -6.03 2.80
N VAL A 3 6.75 -4.89 2.55
CA VAL A 3 7.22 -3.96 1.48
C VAL A 3 8.51 -3.26 1.83
N PHE A 4 8.67 -2.90 3.10
CA PHE A 4 9.94 -2.40 3.59
C PHE A 4 11.03 -3.46 3.34
N ALA A 5 10.76 -4.73 3.66
CA ALA A 5 11.68 -5.82 3.35
C ALA A 5 11.96 -5.95 1.84
N VAL A 6 10.96 -5.87 0.95
CA VAL A 6 11.20 -5.96 -0.50
C VAL A 6 12.02 -4.78 -1.03
N VAL A 7 11.70 -3.54 -0.63
CA VAL A 7 12.45 -2.33 -1.03
C VAL A 7 13.88 -2.37 -0.46
N THR A 8 14.04 -2.80 0.80
CA THR A 8 15.35 -2.96 1.43
C THR A 8 16.14 -4.10 0.80
N LEU A 9 15.50 -5.21 0.39
CA LEU A 9 16.16 -6.33 -0.29
C LEU A 9 16.66 -5.93 -1.68
N VAL A 10 15.91 -5.13 -2.44
CA VAL A 10 16.35 -4.61 -3.74
C VAL A 10 17.49 -3.61 -3.58
N LYS A 11 17.42 -2.70 -2.60
CA LYS A 11 18.53 -1.78 -2.29
C LYS A 11 19.78 -2.53 -1.82
N ALA A 12 19.63 -3.50 -0.94
CA ALA A 12 20.72 -4.34 -0.45
C ALA A 12 21.35 -5.22 -1.55
N ALA A 13 20.55 -5.71 -2.50
CA ALA A 13 21.06 -6.46 -3.65
C ALA A 13 21.88 -5.56 -4.59
N LYS A 14 21.43 -4.31 -4.79
CA LYS A 14 22.15 -3.30 -5.57
C LYS A 14 23.48 -2.91 -4.91
N GLU A 15 23.52 -2.81 -3.58
CA GLU A 15 24.73 -2.56 -2.79
C GLU A 15 25.72 -3.74 -2.81
N LYS A 16 25.23 -4.96 -3.03
CA LYS A 16 26.06 -6.18 -3.18
C LYS A 16 26.53 -6.45 -4.61
N GLY A 17 26.27 -5.55 -5.55
CA GLY A 17 26.69 -5.69 -6.95
C GLY A 17 25.86 -6.66 -7.78
N ILE A 18 24.71 -7.14 -7.26
CA ILE A 18 23.81 -8.01 -8.01
C ILE A 18 23.08 -7.17 -9.07
N PRO A 19 23.04 -7.60 -10.35
CA PRO A 19 22.27 -6.91 -11.37
C PRO A 19 20.80 -6.73 -10.95
N VAL A 20 20.29 -5.50 -11.09
CA VAL A 20 18.91 -5.13 -10.67
C VAL A 20 17.85 -6.07 -11.26
N ALA A 21 18.05 -6.54 -12.49
CA ALA A 21 17.13 -7.48 -13.15
C ALA A 21 17.08 -8.85 -12.45
N GLU A 22 18.23 -9.37 -11.99
CA GLU A 22 18.31 -10.63 -11.26
C GLU A 22 17.70 -10.50 -9.86
N ALA A 23 17.99 -9.38 -9.18
CA ALA A 23 17.37 -9.06 -7.89
C ALA A 23 15.85 -8.88 -8.02
N ALA A 24 15.36 -8.24 -9.09
CA ALA A 24 13.93 -8.06 -9.34
C ALA A 24 13.23 -9.39 -9.60
N MET A 25 13.83 -10.29 -10.38
CA MET A 25 13.28 -11.63 -10.62
C MET A 25 13.23 -12.49 -9.36
N ASN A 26 14.28 -12.46 -8.53
CA ASN A 26 14.30 -13.24 -7.29
C ASN A 26 13.28 -12.74 -6.25
N ASN A 27 13.01 -11.43 -6.22
CA ASN A 27 12.07 -10.83 -5.27
C ASN A 27 10.63 -10.72 -5.81
N ALA A 28 10.42 -10.91 -7.11
CA ALA A 28 9.12 -10.79 -7.73
C ALA A 28 8.03 -11.66 -7.07
N PRO A 29 8.24 -12.95 -6.75
CA PRO A 29 7.22 -13.76 -6.10
C PRO A 29 6.77 -13.19 -4.74
N ILE A 30 7.71 -12.63 -3.97
CA ILE A 30 7.42 -12.01 -2.67
C ILE A 30 6.58 -10.74 -2.86
N PHE A 31 6.94 -9.92 -3.85
CA PHE A 31 6.21 -8.71 -4.19
C PHE A 31 4.78 -8.99 -4.66
N LEU A 32 4.59 -10.04 -5.48
CA LEU A 32 3.28 -10.48 -5.94
C LEU A 32 2.41 -11.00 -4.78
N ASN A 33 2.96 -11.88 -3.94
CA ASN A 33 2.24 -12.38 -2.77
C ASN A 33 1.86 -11.26 -1.81
N PHE A 34 2.78 -10.32 -1.59
CA PHE A 34 2.48 -9.13 -0.79
C PHE A 34 1.30 -8.35 -1.37
N SER A 35 1.28 -8.12 -2.68
CA SER A 35 0.19 -7.43 -3.36
C SER A 35 -1.15 -8.12 -3.16
N THR A 36 -1.20 -9.44 -3.27
CA THR A 36 -2.42 -10.21 -3.02
C THR A 36 -2.89 -10.06 -1.57
N VAL A 37 -1.98 -10.19 -0.60
CA VAL A 37 -2.31 -10.02 0.82
C VAL A 37 -2.80 -8.60 1.10
N ALA A 38 -2.12 -7.58 0.56
CA ALA A 38 -2.50 -6.18 0.71
C ALA A 38 -3.90 -5.91 0.15
N LEU A 39 -4.23 -6.48 -1.02
CA LEU A 39 -5.56 -6.39 -1.61
C LEU A 39 -6.64 -7.01 -0.71
N VAL A 40 -6.40 -8.22 -0.18
CA VAL A 40 -7.34 -8.87 0.75
C VAL A 40 -7.55 -8.01 1.99
N CYS A 41 -6.47 -7.50 2.59
CA CYS A 41 -6.57 -6.59 3.74
C CYS A 41 -7.34 -5.31 3.41
N ALA A 42 -7.16 -4.74 2.23
CA ALA A 42 -7.89 -3.54 1.80
C ALA A 42 -9.40 -3.82 1.64
N ILE A 43 -9.78 -4.99 1.10
CA ILE A 43 -11.18 -5.41 0.99
C ILE A 43 -11.79 -5.58 2.39
N VAL A 44 -11.10 -6.28 3.29
CA VAL A 44 -11.56 -6.49 4.67
C VAL A 44 -11.71 -5.15 5.39
N LEU A 45 -10.74 -4.25 5.24
CA LEU A 45 -10.81 -2.90 5.81
C LEU A 45 -12.01 -2.13 5.26
N LEU A 46 -12.23 -2.15 3.94
CA LEU A 46 -13.38 -1.47 3.32
C LEU A 46 -14.72 -1.97 3.89
N VAL A 47 -14.87 -3.29 4.07
CA VAL A 47 -16.07 -3.87 4.67
C VAL A 47 -16.21 -3.43 6.13
N ALA A 48 -15.14 -3.45 6.91
CA ALA A 48 -15.16 -3.00 8.29
C ALA A 48 -15.56 -1.52 8.41
N GLU A 49 -15.01 -0.66 7.57
CA GLU A 49 -15.36 0.77 7.53
C GLU A 49 -16.81 0.99 7.11
N ALA A 50 -17.33 0.21 6.15
CA ALA A 50 -18.72 0.29 5.73
C ALA A 50 -19.69 -0.10 6.88
N LEU A 51 -19.37 -1.17 7.62
CA LEU A 51 -20.14 -1.58 8.79
C LEU A 51 -20.10 -0.52 9.90
N ASP A 52 -18.92 0.05 10.16
CA ASP A 52 -18.76 1.10 11.18
C ASP A 52 -19.51 2.37 10.81
N PHE A 53 -19.42 2.78 9.53
CA PHE A 53 -20.18 3.90 8.99
C PHE A 53 -21.69 3.68 9.14
N MET A 54 -22.21 2.50 8.77
CA MET A 54 -23.64 2.22 8.91
C MET A 54 -24.12 2.33 10.36
N LYS A 55 -23.30 1.91 11.33
CA LYS A 55 -23.63 1.97 12.76
C LYS A 55 -23.55 3.39 13.32
N GLN A 56 -22.60 4.21 12.87
CA GLN A 56 -22.27 5.46 13.54
C GLN A 56 -22.53 6.73 12.72
N LYS A 57 -22.94 6.64 11.44
CA LYS A 57 -23.06 7.81 10.53
C LYS A 57 -23.85 9.00 11.09
N ALA A 58 -24.87 8.75 11.91
CA ALA A 58 -25.73 9.78 12.49
C ALA A 58 -25.09 10.48 13.70
N THR A 59 -24.23 9.79 14.45
CA THR A 59 -23.67 10.26 15.73
C THR A 59 -22.16 10.52 15.68
N ALA A 60 -21.50 10.17 14.57
CA ALA A 60 -20.05 10.24 14.42
C ALA A 60 -19.48 11.66 14.53
N SER A 61 -18.42 11.78 15.31
CA SER A 61 -17.63 13.00 15.47
C SER A 61 -16.91 13.38 14.17
N LYS A 62 -16.41 14.62 14.09
CA LYS A 62 -15.57 15.05 12.95
C LYS A 62 -14.31 14.20 12.81
N LEU A 63 -13.74 13.73 13.93
CA LEU A 63 -12.56 12.88 13.94
C LEU A 63 -12.86 11.47 13.42
N VAL A 64 -14.00 10.89 13.80
CA VAL A 64 -14.46 9.61 13.25
C VAL A 64 -14.69 9.70 11.74
N LYS A 65 -15.26 10.81 11.25
CA LYS A 65 -15.42 11.04 9.80
C LYS A 65 -14.09 11.19 9.07
N ALA A 66 -13.11 11.89 9.67
CA ALA A 66 -11.76 11.99 9.12
C ALA A 66 -11.04 10.64 9.11
N ARG A 67 -11.24 9.82 10.14
CA ARG A 67 -10.75 8.44 10.20
C ARG A 67 -11.27 7.60 9.04
N TRP A 68 -12.58 7.65 8.77
CA TRP A 68 -13.18 6.97 7.61
C TRP A 68 -12.57 7.43 6.29
N ALA A 69 -12.44 8.75 6.09
CA ALA A 69 -11.86 9.29 4.86
C ALA A 69 -10.41 8.82 4.66
N THR A 70 -9.59 8.85 5.71
CA THR A 70 -8.18 8.42 5.65
C THR A 70 -8.05 6.91 5.42
N SER A 71 -8.90 6.09 6.04
CA SER A 71 -9.00 4.66 5.72
C SER A 71 -9.38 4.41 4.25
N LEU A 72 -10.36 5.14 3.72
CA LEU A 72 -10.78 4.99 2.32
C LEU A 72 -9.67 5.36 1.34
N ILE A 73 -8.89 6.41 1.63
CA ILE A 73 -7.71 6.77 0.83
C ILE A 73 -6.66 5.66 0.87
N ALA A 74 -6.41 5.07 2.04
CA ALA A 74 -5.49 3.94 2.17
C ALA A 74 -5.97 2.70 1.37
N VAL A 75 -7.27 2.38 1.41
CA VAL A 75 -7.89 1.31 0.61
C VAL A 75 -7.72 1.59 -0.89
N ALA A 76 -8.08 2.80 -1.35
CA ALA A 76 -7.99 3.18 -2.75
C ALA A 76 -6.55 3.10 -3.28
N ALA A 77 -5.59 3.63 -2.52
CA ALA A 77 -4.17 3.54 -2.87
C ALA A 77 -3.68 2.08 -2.90
N THR A 78 -4.14 1.24 -1.98
CA THR A 78 -3.79 -0.20 -1.96
C THR A 78 -4.38 -0.94 -3.17
N MET A 79 -5.58 -0.58 -3.61
CA MET A 79 -6.20 -1.12 -4.83
C MET A 79 -5.45 -0.66 -6.08
N VAL A 80 -5.08 0.61 -6.19
CA VAL A 80 -4.25 1.13 -7.30
C VAL A 80 -2.92 0.39 -7.37
N PHE A 81 -2.26 0.18 -6.22
CA PHE A 81 -1.05 -0.63 -6.15
C PHE A 81 -1.32 -2.05 -6.68
N SER A 82 -2.28 -2.74 -6.09
CA SER A 82 -2.45 -4.19 -6.32
C SER A 82 -3.07 -4.56 -7.66
N LEU A 83 -3.92 -3.71 -8.21
CA LEU A 83 -4.64 -3.97 -9.46
C LEU A 83 -4.08 -3.15 -10.64
N GLY A 84 -3.57 -1.95 -10.38
CA GLY A 84 -3.11 -1.04 -11.43
C GLY A 84 -1.60 -1.08 -11.70
N ILE A 85 -0.78 -1.41 -10.69
CA ILE A 85 0.68 -1.33 -10.81
C ILE A 85 1.32 -2.71 -10.84
N VAL A 86 0.96 -3.58 -9.90
CA VAL A 86 1.62 -4.89 -9.75
C VAL A 86 1.40 -5.82 -10.97
N PRO A 87 0.20 -5.95 -11.55
CA PRO A 87 0.00 -6.84 -12.70
C PRO A 87 0.82 -6.43 -13.93
N PRO A 88 0.82 -5.17 -14.39
CA PRO A 88 1.66 -4.79 -15.53
C PRO A 88 3.16 -4.92 -15.24
N MET A 89 3.59 -4.68 -14.00
CA MET A 89 4.99 -4.94 -13.60
C MET A 89 5.35 -6.42 -13.72
N ARG A 90 4.42 -7.33 -13.36
CA ARG A 90 4.60 -8.77 -13.51
C ARG A 90 4.83 -9.16 -14.97
N ASP A 91 4.06 -8.58 -15.88
CA ASP A 91 4.12 -8.88 -17.31
C ASP A 91 5.42 -8.38 -17.96
N LEU A 92 6.01 -7.31 -17.39
CA LEU A 92 7.28 -6.74 -17.83
C LEU A 92 8.51 -7.52 -17.32
N LEU A 93 8.42 -8.19 -16.16
CA LEU A 93 9.54 -8.94 -15.55
C LEU A 93 10.30 -9.87 -16.52
N PRO A 94 9.66 -10.74 -17.32
CA PRO A 94 10.40 -11.61 -18.24
C PRO A 94 11.14 -10.83 -19.34
N GLN A 95 10.74 -9.60 -19.62
CA GLN A 95 11.26 -8.79 -20.72
C GLN A 95 12.41 -7.87 -20.31
N ILE A 96 12.58 -7.58 -19.00
CA ILE A 96 13.58 -6.61 -18.50
C ILE A 96 15.03 -7.01 -18.76
N GLN A 97 15.31 -8.30 -19.00
CA GLN A 97 16.65 -8.79 -19.32
C GLN A 97 17.00 -8.64 -20.80
N ALA A 98 16.01 -8.74 -21.68
CA ALA A 98 16.21 -8.74 -23.13
C ALA A 98 15.94 -7.38 -23.78
N GLN A 99 15.08 -6.55 -23.18
CA GLN A 99 14.60 -5.32 -23.78
C GLN A 99 14.86 -4.12 -22.85
N PRO A 100 15.73 -3.17 -23.25
CA PRO A 100 16.01 -1.96 -22.48
C PRO A 100 14.76 -1.12 -22.20
N GLU A 101 13.83 -1.02 -23.17
CA GLU A 101 12.57 -0.27 -23.03
C GLU A 101 11.66 -0.89 -21.95
N ALA A 102 11.57 -2.22 -21.89
CA ALA A 102 10.79 -2.91 -20.85
C ALA A 102 11.37 -2.66 -19.45
N ARG A 103 12.70 -2.56 -19.36
CA ARG A 103 13.39 -2.23 -18.11
C ARG A 103 13.12 -0.79 -17.66
N GLU A 104 13.18 0.18 -18.55
CA GLU A 104 12.86 1.57 -18.23
C GLU A 104 11.41 1.72 -17.75
N LYS A 105 10.47 1.06 -18.44
CA LYS A 105 9.06 1.04 -18.05
C LYS A 105 8.86 0.38 -16.68
N PHE A 106 9.52 -0.75 -16.42
CA PHE A 106 9.48 -1.43 -15.14
C PHE A 106 10.00 -0.54 -14.01
N ASP A 107 11.14 0.13 -14.22
CA ASP A 107 11.74 1.02 -13.23
C ASP A 107 10.85 2.24 -12.92
N GLY A 108 10.21 2.81 -13.95
CA GLY A 108 9.22 3.87 -13.78
C GLY A 108 8.00 3.44 -12.96
N MET A 109 7.48 2.23 -13.22
CA MET A 109 6.38 1.66 -12.45
C MET A 109 6.79 1.33 -11.02
N HIS A 110 8.01 0.81 -10.81
CA HIS A 110 8.55 0.54 -9.49
C HIS A 110 8.63 1.83 -8.64
N LYS A 111 9.18 2.91 -9.19
CA LYS A 111 9.24 4.22 -8.52
C LYS A 111 7.85 4.77 -8.19
N THR A 112 6.88 4.53 -9.07
CA THR A 112 5.48 4.90 -8.83
C THR A 112 4.88 4.07 -7.70
N SER A 113 5.18 2.78 -7.67
CA SER A 113 4.75 1.86 -6.61
C SER A 113 5.25 2.29 -5.23
N GLU A 114 6.50 2.78 -5.12
CA GLU A 114 7.06 3.29 -3.87
C GLU A 114 6.28 4.49 -3.34
N ARG A 115 5.89 5.43 -4.23
CA ARG A 115 5.08 6.60 -3.86
C ARG A 115 3.70 6.21 -3.39
N VAL A 116 3.01 5.34 -4.14
CA VAL A 116 1.69 4.83 -3.77
C VAL A 116 1.75 4.11 -2.42
N PHE A 117 2.80 3.33 -2.19
CA PHE A 117 2.98 2.65 -0.91
C PHE A 117 3.23 3.62 0.25
N GLY A 118 3.99 4.69 0.02
CA GLY A 118 4.14 5.78 0.99
C GLY A 118 2.80 6.41 1.38
N ILE A 119 1.90 6.63 0.40
CA ILE A 119 0.54 7.13 0.65
C ILE A 119 -0.25 6.14 1.49
N VAL A 120 -0.23 4.84 1.15
CA VAL A 120 -0.91 3.79 1.93
C VAL A 120 -0.46 3.83 3.40
N ILE A 121 0.86 3.86 3.65
CA ILE A 121 1.38 3.92 5.03
C ILE A 121 0.92 5.18 5.74
N LEU A 122 1.09 6.35 5.12
CA LEU A 122 0.75 7.63 5.73
C LEU A 122 -0.71 7.67 6.18
N PHE A 123 -1.63 7.30 5.28
CA PHE A 123 -3.06 7.34 5.57
C PHE A 123 -3.52 6.23 6.52
N ALA A 124 -2.89 5.05 6.48
CA ALA A 124 -3.13 4.01 7.47
C ALA A 124 -2.69 4.46 8.88
N LEU A 125 -1.55 5.12 9.00
CA LEU A 125 -1.07 5.66 10.28
C LEU A 125 -1.98 6.79 10.79
N ILE A 126 -2.39 7.71 9.91
CA ILE A 126 -3.33 8.77 10.29
C ILE A 126 -4.64 8.16 10.78
N SER A 127 -5.21 7.19 10.06
CA SER A 127 -6.44 6.51 10.47
C SER A 127 -6.30 5.82 11.83
N LEU A 128 -5.15 5.21 12.09
CA LEU A 128 -4.86 4.54 13.36
C LEU A 128 -4.69 5.52 14.53
N LEU A 129 -4.10 6.69 14.28
CA LEU A 129 -3.79 7.69 15.31
C LEU A 129 -4.94 8.66 15.59
N LEU A 130 -5.81 8.93 14.61
CA LEU A 130 -6.93 9.86 14.77
C LEU A 130 -7.84 9.58 15.98
N PRO A 131 -8.21 8.31 16.29
CA PRO A 131 -8.97 7.98 17.49
C PRO A 131 -8.31 8.41 18.80
N ALA A 132 -6.97 8.42 18.89
CA ALA A 132 -6.25 8.82 20.10
C ALA A 132 -6.44 10.30 20.45
N PHE A 133 -6.90 11.11 19.50
CA PHE A 133 -7.18 12.53 19.68
C PHE A 133 -8.67 12.83 19.88
N ASP A 134 -9.55 11.83 19.84
CA ASP A 134 -10.97 12.01 20.15
C ASP A 134 -11.12 12.07 21.68
N LYS A 135 -11.08 13.29 22.22
CA LYS A 135 -11.25 13.50 23.67
C LYS A 135 -12.63 12.97 24.09
N PRO A 136 -12.74 12.17 25.15
CA PRO A 136 -14.04 11.83 25.70
C PRO A 136 -14.75 13.14 26.07
N LYS A 137 -16.01 13.29 25.64
CA LYS A 137 -16.86 14.38 26.13
C LYS A 137 -16.85 14.29 27.65
N SER A 138 -16.27 15.30 28.29
CA SER A 138 -16.34 15.46 29.74
C SER A 138 -17.80 15.37 30.15
N SER A 139 -18.17 14.27 30.81
CA SER A 139 -19.42 14.16 31.54
C SER A 139 -19.30 15.09 32.74
N ALA A 140 -19.63 16.37 32.51
CA ALA A 140 -19.86 17.32 33.58
C ALA A 140 -21.10 16.84 34.35
N VAL A 141 -20.86 16.27 35.52
CA VAL A 141 -21.81 16.09 36.61
C VAL A 141 -21.94 17.43 37.32
#